data_AF-A0A2S2PLF2-F1
#
_entry.id   AF-A0A2S2PLF2-F1
#
_cell.length_a   1.000
_cell.length_b   1.000
_cell.length_c   1.000
_cell.angle_alpha   90.00
_cell.angle_beta   90.00
_cell.angle_gamma   90.00
#
_symmetry.space_group_name_H-M   'P 1'
#
loop_
_entity.id
_entity.type
_entity.pdbx_description
1 polymer ?
#
loop_
_entity_poly.entity_id
_entity_poly.type
_entity_poly.pdbx_seq_one_letter_code
_entity_poly.pdbx_strand_id
1 'polypeptide(L)'
;NRNRFIFAMWEYAAVKLKIKITHTFLEKGHTQNEGDSVHACIENAQKGKVIYIPAQWVTLISCAKVNGNPYTVIEVSNSEFLDFKPLVNEKQFNWRTADDGTKIKWNSIREITVDYKNPFQLFIKYDLSAADLIKIDINKGKK
;
A
#
# COMPACT_ATOMS: atom_id res chain seq x y z
N ASN A 1 0.15 3.39 -13.48
CA ASN A 1 -0.39 3.40 -12.10
C ASN A 1 0.59 2.67 -11.19
N ARG A 2 0.98 3.26 -10.04
CA ARG A 2 1.96 2.66 -9.10
C ARG A 2 1.29 1.76 -8.04
N ASN A 3 -0.01 1.90 -7.81
CA ASN A 3 -0.74 1.14 -6.78
C ASN A 3 -0.80 -0.37 -7.09
N ARG A 4 -0.60 -0.77 -8.35
CA ARG A 4 -0.48 -2.18 -8.75
C ARG A 4 0.54 -2.99 -7.94
N PHE A 5 1.62 -2.37 -7.45
CA PHE A 5 2.59 -3.07 -6.57
C PHE A 5 1.98 -3.41 -5.21
N ILE A 6 1.14 -2.53 -4.66
CA ILE A 6 0.42 -2.78 -3.40
C ILE A 6 -0.63 -3.87 -3.61
N PHE A 7 -1.34 -3.85 -4.75
CA PHE A 7 -2.33 -4.88 -5.08
C PHE A 7 -1.68 -6.26 -5.24
N ALA A 8 -0.52 -6.34 -5.91
CA ALA A 8 0.25 -7.57 -6.00
C ALA A 8 0.75 -8.06 -4.62
N MET A 9 1.16 -7.13 -3.75
CA MET A 9 1.52 -7.46 -2.36
C MET A 9 0.34 -8.03 -1.58
N TRP A 10 -0.86 -7.42 -1.68
CA TRP A 10 -2.05 -7.94 -1.01
C TRP A 10 -2.46 -9.31 -1.54
N GLU A 11 -2.42 -9.52 -2.86
CA GLU A 11 -2.69 -10.83 -3.45
C GLU A 11 -1.73 -11.90 -2.92
N TYR A 12 -0.42 -11.59 -2.93
CA TYR A 12 0.59 -12.48 -2.37
C TYR A 12 0.33 -12.77 -0.88
N ALA A 13 0.05 -11.73 -0.08
CA ALA A 13 -0.20 -11.86 1.35
C ALA A 13 -1.48 -12.67 1.64
N ALA A 14 -2.56 -12.44 0.89
CA ALA A 14 -3.82 -13.15 1.01
C ALA A 14 -3.60 -14.66 0.78
N VAL A 15 -2.96 -15.04 -0.32
CA VAL A 15 -2.67 -16.44 -0.64
C VAL A 15 -1.70 -17.06 0.37
N LYS A 16 -0.61 -16.36 0.72
CA LYS A 16 0.43 -16.89 1.61
C LYS A 16 -0.07 -17.09 3.03
N LEU A 17 -0.88 -16.16 3.55
CA LEU A 17 -1.41 -16.18 4.91
C LEU A 17 -2.79 -16.84 5.00
N LYS A 18 -3.39 -17.21 3.87
CA LYS A 18 -4.75 -17.78 3.76
C LYS A 18 -5.83 -16.88 4.37
N ILE A 19 -5.76 -15.59 4.05
CA ILE A 19 -6.69 -14.57 4.52
C ILE A 19 -7.39 -13.85 3.38
N LYS A 20 -8.49 -13.17 3.69
CA LYS A 20 -9.14 -12.20 2.81
C LYS A 20 -8.71 -10.81 3.23
N ILE A 21 -8.28 -9.99 2.29
CA ILE A 21 -7.88 -8.60 2.53
C ILE A 21 -8.85 -7.71 1.76
N THR A 22 -9.52 -6.81 2.47
CA THR A 22 -10.31 -5.73 1.90
C THR A 22 -9.68 -4.41 2.33
N HIS A 23 -9.27 -3.60 1.35
CA HIS A 23 -8.69 -2.29 1.58
C HIS A 23 -9.60 -1.21 1.00
N THR A 24 -10.04 -0.31 1.87
CA THR A 24 -10.89 0.84 1.54
C THR A 24 -10.05 2.11 1.58
N PHE A 25 -10.04 2.85 0.47
CA PHE A 25 -9.33 4.11 0.36
C PHE A 25 -10.14 5.26 0.94
N LEU A 26 -9.49 6.11 1.72
CA LEU A 26 -10.09 7.31 2.29
C LEU A 26 -10.46 8.33 1.20
N GLU A 27 -11.58 9.02 1.42
CA GLU A 27 -11.97 10.15 0.58
C GLU A 27 -11.13 11.40 0.92
N LYS A 28 -10.91 12.25 -0.08
CA LYS A 28 -10.15 13.49 0.11
C LYS A 28 -10.97 14.45 0.98
N GLY A 29 -10.39 14.96 2.07
CA GLY A 29 -10.97 16.11 2.78
C GLY A 29 -10.78 16.12 4.29
N HIS A 30 -10.59 14.98 4.95
CA HIS A 30 -10.56 14.93 6.42
C HIS A 30 -9.64 13.82 6.93
N THR A 31 -8.34 14.11 7.08
CA THR A 31 -7.42 13.22 7.79
C THR A 31 -6.49 14.04 8.68
N GLN A 32 -6.78 14.05 9.96
CA GLN A 32 -5.78 14.22 11.01
C GLN A 32 -5.72 12.86 11.71
N ASN A 33 -4.77 12.01 11.31
CA ASN A 33 -4.55 10.73 11.94
C ASN A 33 -3.50 10.88 13.07
N GLU A 34 -3.47 9.96 14.04
CA GLU A 34 -2.49 10.02 15.13
C GLU A 34 -1.04 9.94 14.64
N GLY A 35 -0.79 9.25 13.52
CA GLY A 35 0.52 9.21 12.86
C GLY A 35 1.00 10.56 12.33
N ASP A 36 0.09 11.49 12.01
CA ASP A 36 0.43 12.87 11.63
C ASP A 36 1.06 13.61 12.83
N SER A 37 0.70 13.25 14.06
CA SER A 37 1.32 13.82 15.27
C SER A 37 2.79 13.38 15.45
N VAL A 38 3.11 12.14 15.11
CA VAL A 38 4.49 11.62 15.13
C VAL A 38 5.32 12.32 14.07
N HIS A 39 4.78 12.48 12.86
CA HIS A 39 5.44 13.22 11.77
C HIS A 39 5.71 14.67 12.17
N ALA A 40 4.70 15.40 12.67
CA ALA A 40 4.85 16.77 13.12
C ALA A 40 5.90 16.90 14.25
N CYS A 41 5.97 15.92 15.16
CA CYS A 41 6.97 15.91 16.23
C CYS A 41 8.40 15.75 15.68
N ILE A 42 8.60 14.83 14.73
CA ILE A 42 9.89 14.59 14.08
C ILE A 42 10.30 15.80 13.24
N GLU A 43 9.39 16.40 12.48
CA GLU A 43 9.66 17.62 11.69
C GLU A 43 10.07 18.80 12.57
N ASN A 44 9.36 19.02 13.68
CA ASN A 44 9.73 20.04 14.65
C ASN A 44 11.09 19.75 15.29
N ALA A 45 11.40 18.49 15.59
CA ALA A 45 12.70 18.09 16.10
C ALA A 45 13.82 18.23 15.06
N GLN A 46 13.54 18.07 13.77
CA GLN A 46 14.50 18.27 12.69
C GLN A 46 14.77 19.73 12.38
N LYS A 47 13.80 20.61 12.62
CA LYS A 47 13.92 22.05 12.31
C LYS A 47 15.21 22.65 12.88
N GLY A 48 16.02 23.24 12.00
CA GLY A 48 17.31 23.86 12.34
C GLY A 48 18.48 22.88 12.51
N LYS A 49 18.28 21.57 12.29
CA LYS A 49 19.33 20.54 12.32
C LYS A 49 19.64 20.05 10.90
N VAL A 50 20.92 19.94 10.57
CA VAL A 50 21.38 19.38 9.30
C VAL A 50 21.58 17.88 9.46
N ILE A 51 21.04 17.11 8.52
CA ILE A 51 21.20 15.65 8.46
C ILE A 51 22.09 15.31 7.27
N TYR A 52 23.25 14.73 7.53
CA TYR A 52 24.27 14.38 6.54
C TYR A 52 24.22 12.90 6.16
N ILE A 53 23.81 12.02 7.08
CA ILE A 53 23.75 10.57 6.85
C ILE A 53 22.44 9.96 7.41
N PRO A 54 21.92 8.87 6.82
CA PRO A 54 20.69 8.23 7.28
C PRO A 54 20.70 7.83 8.76
N ALA A 55 21.84 7.35 9.29
CA ALA A 55 21.94 6.96 10.69
C ALA A 55 21.66 8.11 11.68
N GLN A 56 21.85 9.38 11.27
CA GLN A 56 21.50 10.53 12.11
C GLN A 56 19.98 10.70 12.26
N TRP A 57 19.18 10.21 11.31
CA TRP A 57 17.73 10.18 11.46
C TRP A 57 17.30 9.25 12.59
N VAL A 58 17.99 8.14 12.80
CA VAL A 58 17.67 7.17 13.86
C VAL A 58 17.74 7.85 15.23
N THR A 59 18.85 8.55 15.49
CA THR A 59 19.03 9.33 16.72
C THR A 59 18.02 10.46 16.82
N LEU A 60 17.81 11.22 15.74
CA LEU A 60 16.89 12.34 15.74
C LEU A 60 15.46 11.91 16.05
N ILE A 61 14.97 10.85 15.39
CA ILE A 61 13.62 10.34 15.58
C ILE A 61 13.50 9.81 17.00
N SER A 62 14.46 9.01 17.49
CA SER A 62 14.42 8.49 18.87
C SER A 62 14.26 9.60 19.90
N CYS A 63 14.94 10.73 19.70
CA CYS A 63 14.90 11.89 20.60
C CYS A 63 13.84 12.95 20.25
N ALA A 64 13.01 12.75 19.22
CA ALA A 64 12.11 13.80 18.74
C ALA A 64 11.00 14.16 19.74
N LYS A 65 10.58 13.18 20.56
CA LYS A 65 9.51 13.37 21.54
C LYS A 65 10.08 13.98 22.82
N VAL A 66 9.68 15.24 23.10
CA VAL A 66 10.15 15.99 24.28
C VAL A 66 9.51 15.48 25.58
N ASN A 67 8.24 15.05 25.53
CA ASN A 67 7.48 14.61 26.71
C ASN A 67 7.03 13.14 26.55
N GLY A 68 7.20 12.36 27.62
CA GLY A 68 6.85 10.94 27.65
C GLY A 68 7.97 10.03 27.12
N ASN A 69 7.62 8.80 26.73
CA ASN A 69 8.61 7.82 26.30
C ASN A 69 9.16 8.14 24.89
N PRO A 70 10.50 8.10 24.68
CA PRO A 70 11.14 8.20 23.38
C PRO A 70 10.57 7.23 22.34
N TYR A 71 10.71 7.55 21.04
CA TYR A 71 10.31 6.62 19.99
C TYR A 71 11.32 5.46 19.91
N THR A 72 10.80 4.24 19.74
CA THR A 72 11.63 3.09 19.38
C THR A 72 11.79 3.07 17.87
N VAL A 73 13.02 3.27 17.38
CA VAL A 73 13.33 3.25 15.96
C VAL A 73 13.86 1.87 15.59
N ILE A 74 13.19 1.22 14.64
CA ILE A 74 13.61 -0.07 14.08
C ILE A 74 14.20 0.22 12.71
N GLU A 75 15.50 0.00 12.57
CA GLU A 75 16.18 0.08 11.28
C GLU A 75 15.91 -1.19 10.49
N VAL A 76 15.51 -1.03 9.23
CA VAL A 76 15.19 -2.13 8.31
C VAL A 76 16.00 -1.98 7.04
N SER A 77 16.55 -3.08 6.56
CA SER A 77 17.36 -3.17 5.35
C SER A 77 16.49 -3.48 4.13
N ASN A 78 16.95 -3.11 2.92
CA ASN A 78 16.19 -3.42 1.70
C ASN A 78 16.00 -4.94 1.49
N SER A 79 16.96 -5.76 1.96
CA SER A 79 16.90 -7.23 1.92
C SER A 79 15.74 -7.83 2.71
N GLU A 80 15.15 -7.10 3.65
CA GLU A 80 14.00 -7.57 4.42
C GLU A 80 12.67 -7.36 3.70
N PHE A 81 12.67 -6.64 2.58
CA PHE A 81 11.48 -6.37 1.78
C PHE A 81 11.39 -7.33 0.59
N LEU A 82 10.19 -7.85 0.35
CA LEU A 82 9.90 -8.64 -0.84
C LEU A 82 9.82 -7.75 -2.08
N ASP A 83 10.41 -8.20 -3.20
CA ASP A 83 10.28 -7.52 -4.49
C ASP A 83 9.04 -8.01 -5.25
N PHE A 84 8.06 -7.13 -5.40
CA PHE A 84 6.83 -7.41 -6.15
C PHE A 84 6.90 -6.97 -7.62
N LYS A 85 8.05 -6.46 -8.10
CA LYS A 85 8.21 -6.11 -9.52
C LYS A 85 7.94 -7.27 -10.49
N PRO A 86 8.34 -8.52 -10.21
CA PRO A 86 8.05 -9.65 -11.10
C PRO A 86 6.54 -9.82 -11.33
N LEU A 87 5.73 -9.81 -10.27
CA LEU A 87 4.26 -9.97 -10.33
C LEU A 87 3.54 -8.82 -11.07
N VAL A 88 4.23 -7.71 -11.30
CA VAL A 88 3.64 -6.48 -11.85
C VAL A 88 4.14 -6.16 -13.26
N ASN A 89 5.41 -6.45 -13.54
CA ASN A 89 6.07 -6.07 -14.78
C ASN A 89 6.15 -7.21 -15.80
N GLU A 90 5.91 -8.45 -15.38
CA GLU A 90 5.79 -9.55 -16.32
C GLU A 90 4.57 -9.38 -17.23
N LYS A 91 4.77 -9.60 -18.53
CA LYS A 91 3.75 -9.40 -19.56
C LYS A 91 2.56 -10.35 -19.42
N GLN A 92 2.75 -11.47 -18.72
CA GLN A 92 1.72 -12.47 -18.47
C GLN A 92 0.63 -11.99 -17.51
N PHE A 93 0.85 -10.90 -16.77
CA PHE A 93 -0.14 -10.39 -15.83
C PHE A 93 -0.97 -9.25 -16.41
N ASN A 94 -2.29 -9.39 -16.33
CA ASN A 94 -3.25 -8.40 -16.75
C ASN A 94 -3.51 -7.35 -15.66
N TRP A 95 -3.03 -6.13 -15.90
CA TRP A 95 -3.28 -4.95 -15.07
C TRP A 95 -4.05 -3.86 -15.80
N ARG A 96 -4.73 -4.19 -16.91
CA ARG A 96 -5.30 -3.19 -17.83
C ARG A 96 -6.81 -3.28 -17.95
N THR A 97 -7.33 -4.49 -18.02
CA THR A 97 -8.74 -4.74 -18.32
C THR A 97 -9.39 -5.60 -17.24
N ALA A 98 -10.65 -5.33 -16.94
CA ALA A 98 -11.47 -6.21 -16.14
C ALA A 98 -11.91 -7.43 -16.97
N ASP A 99 -12.58 -8.39 -16.32
CA ASP A 99 -13.04 -9.62 -16.95
C ASP A 99 -14.04 -9.39 -18.10
N ASP A 100 -14.76 -8.28 -18.08
CA ASP A 100 -15.69 -7.83 -19.13
C ASP A 100 -14.99 -7.11 -20.30
N GLY A 101 -13.66 -6.96 -20.25
CA GLY A 101 -12.87 -6.25 -21.25
C GLY A 101 -12.81 -4.72 -21.06
N THR A 102 -13.51 -4.17 -20.06
CA THR A 102 -13.47 -2.73 -19.77
C THR A 102 -12.11 -2.32 -19.22
N LYS A 103 -11.66 -1.10 -19.55
CA LYS A 103 -10.40 -0.57 -19.04
C LYS A 103 -10.54 -0.13 -17.58
N ILE A 104 -9.61 -0.55 -16.73
CA ILE A 104 -9.65 -0.26 -15.31
C ILE A 104 -9.21 1.19 -15.04
N LYS A 105 -10.04 1.95 -14.32
CA LYS A 105 -9.72 3.30 -13.83
C LYS A 105 -9.08 3.20 -12.45
N TRP A 106 -7.80 2.81 -12.42
CA TRP A 106 -7.09 2.55 -11.16
C TRP A 106 -7.09 3.70 -10.14
N ASN A 107 -7.14 4.96 -10.59
CA ASN A 107 -7.17 6.14 -9.71
C ASN A 107 -8.56 6.41 -9.11
N SER A 108 -9.59 5.76 -9.63
CA SER A 108 -10.98 5.89 -9.17
C SER A 108 -11.39 4.79 -8.21
N ILE A 109 -10.52 3.80 -7.96
CA ILE A 109 -10.81 2.71 -7.04
C ILE A 109 -10.96 3.27 -5.62
N ARG A 110 -12.03 2.86 -4.96
CA ARG A 110 -12.35 3.19 -3.57
C ARG A 110 -12.22 1.99 -2.65
N GLU A 111 -12.41 0.79 -3.17
CA GLU A 111 -12.21 -0.44 -2.42
C GLU A 111 -11.63 -1.50 -3.33
N ILE A 112 -10.76 -2.33 -2.76
CA ILE A 112 -10.21 -3.51 -3.41
C ILE A 112 -10.18 -4.67 -2.44
N THR A 113 -10.58 -5.83 -2.92
CA THR A 113 -10.64 -7.06 -2.16
C THR A 113 -9.89 -8.16 -2.90
N VAL A 114 -9.09 -8.92 -2.15
CA VAL A 114 -8.40 -10.14 -2.59
C VAL A 114 -8.69 -11.25 -1.58
N ASP A 115 -8.74 -12.50 -2.03
CA ASP A 115 -9.07 -13.66 -1.21
C ASP A 115 -8.21 -14.86 -1.61
N TYR A 116 -7.63 -15.54 -0.61
CA TYR A 116 -6.87 -16.77 -0.82
C TYR A 116 -7.65 -17.87 -1.54
N LYS A 117 -8.99 -17.87 -1.46
CA LYS A 117 -9.85 -18.83 -2.16
C LYS A 117 -9.89 -18.60 -3.67
N ASN A 118 -9.64 -17.37 -4.12
CA ASN A 118 -9.71 -16.96 -5.51
C ASN A 118 -8.38 -16.31 -5.92
N PRO A 119 -7.29 -17.10 -6.00
CA PRO A 119 -5.99 -16.55 -6.34
C PRO A 119 -5.99 -15.90 -7.72
N PHE A 120 -5.18 -14.85 -7.87
CA PHE A 120 -5.07 -13.98 -9.03
C PHE A 120 -6.35 -13.20 -9.38
N GLN A 121 -7.34 -13.15 -8.49
CA GLN A 121 -8.58 -12.40 -8.72
C GLN A 121 -8.67 -11.20 -7.77
N LEU A 122 -8.76 -10.01 -8.36
CA LEU A 122 -9.05 -8.78 -7.64
C LEU A 122 -10.52 -8.42 -7.84
N PHE A 123 -11.15 -7.97 -6.76
CA PHE A 123 -12.49 -7.39 -6.81
C PHE A 123 -12.38 -5.92 -6.43
N ILE A 124 -12.81 -5.01 -7.31
CA ILE A 124 -12.70 -3.57 -7.09
C ILE A 124 -14.07 -2.90 -7.09
N LYS A 125 -14.17 -1.80 -6.35
CA LYS A 125 -15.30 -0.87 -6.41
C LYS A 125 -14.82 0.54 -6.70
N TYR A 126 -15.59 1.27 -7.49
CA TYR A 126 -15.39 2.72 -7.70
C TYR A 126 -16.24 3.57 -6.74
N ASP A 127 -17.30 3.00 -6.19
CA ASP A 127 -18.20 3.61 -5.20
C ASP A 127 -18.44 2.58 -4.09
N LEU A 128 -18.32 3.01 -2.83
CA LEU A 128 -18.53 2.15 -1.66
C LEU A 128 -20.00 1.78 -1.46
N SER A 129 -20.91 2.62 -1.97
CA SER A 129 -22.36 2.45 -1.86
C SER A 129 -22.90 1.51 -2.95
N ALA A 130 -22.15 1.33 -4.04
CA ALA A 130 -22.55 0.47 -5.14
C ALA A 130 -22.41 -1.01 -4.76
N ALA A 131 -23.41 -1.82 -5.14
CA ALA A 131 -23.35 -3.27 -5.01
C ALA A 131 -22.40 -3.91 -6.03
N ASP A 132 -22.11 -3.21 -7.13
CA ASP A 132 -21.36 -3.75 -8.25
C ASP A 132 -19.87 -3.96 -7.90
N LEU A 133 -19.44 -5.21 -8.02
CA LEU A 133 -18.05 -5.63 -7.89
C LEU A 133 -17.47 -5.87 -9.27
N ILE A 134 -16.44 -5.10 -9.64
CA ILE A 134 -15.72 -5.32 -10.89
C ILE A 134 -14.64 -6.35 -10.62
N LYS A 135 -14.74 -7.49 -11.31
CA LYS A 135 -13.77 -8.58 -11.22
C LYS A 135 -12.64 -8.41 -12.22
N ILE A 136 -11.42 -8.66 -11.76
CA ILE A 136 -10.19 -8.63 -12.57
C ILE A 136 -9.44 -9.93 -12.33
N ASP A 137 -9.26 -10.73 -13.37
CA ASP A 137 -8.33 -11.85 -13.36
C ASP A 137 -6.94 -11.38 -13.86
N ILE A 138 -5.96 -11.38 -12.97
CA ILE A 138 -4.59 -10.96 -13.25
C ILE A 138 -3.89 -12.01 -14.11
N ASN A 139 -4.27 -13.29 -14.04
CA ASN A 139 -3.60 -14.35 -14.78
C ASN A 139 -4.06 -14.46 -16.25
N LYS A 140 -5.10 -13.72 -16.66
CA LYS A 140 -5.51 -13.60 -18.07
C LYS A 140 -4.61 -12.66 -18.87
N GLY A 141 -3.30 -12.89 -18.83
CA GLY A 141 -2.35 -12.26 -19.75
C GLY A 141 -2.69 -12.57 -21.19
N LYS A 142 -2.45 -11.62 -22.10
CA LYS A 142 -2.59 -11.85 -23.54
C LYS A 142 -1.82 -13.12 -23.96
N LYS A 143 -2.52 -14.06 -24.59
CA LYS A 143 -1.89 -14.91 -25.61
C LYS A 143 -1.31 -14.03 -26.72
#